data_AF-A0A1G5SNU5-F1
#
_entry.id   AF-A0A1G5SNU5-F1
#
_cell.length_a   1.000
_cell.length_b   1.000
_cell.length_c   1.000
_cell.angle_alpha   90.00
_cell.angle_beta   90.00
_cell.angle_gamma   90.00
#
_symmetry.space_group_name_H-M   'P 1'
#
loop_
_entity.id
_entity.type
_entity.pdbx_description
1 polymer ?
#
loop_
_entity_poly.entity_id
_entity_poly.type
_entity_poly.pdbx_seq_one_letter_code
_entity_poly.pdbx_strand_id
1 'polypeptide(L)'
;MLLDTLKLRLVAIHGDGAQTLRLNLAELAGGDYTYPQALAKAIHDHASEPHGMVYRSRFDDDALAMVLFERAKPHVRIFPSSTPVALLNAKELGDAIRNTVPFILI
;
A
#
# COMPACT_ATOMS: atom_id res chain seq x y z
N MET A 1 -6.05 -7.12 7.95
CA MET A 1 -6.29 -6.95 6.50
C MET A 1 -5.58 -8.08 5.76
N LEU A 2 -6.28 -8.98 5.05
CA LEU A 2 -5.59 -9.85 4.09
C LEU A 2 -5.63 -9.15 2.73
N LEU A 3 -4.45 -8.80 2.23
CA LEU A 3 -4.25 -8.31 0.89
C LEU A 3 -4.00 -9.51 -0.01
N ASP A 4 -4.75 -9.64 -1.10
CA ASP A 4 -4.33 -10.49 -2.21
C ASP A 4 -3.21 -9.74 -2.96
N THR A 5 -2.01 -9.70 -2.37
CA THR A 5 -0.85 -8.93 -2.87
C THR A 5 -0.41 -9.37 -4.26
N LEU A 6 -0.82 -10.57 -4.70
CA LEU A 6 -0.61 -11.07 -6.05
C LEU A 6 -1.46 -10.33 -7.11
N LYS A 7 -2.40 -9.46 -6.71
CA LYS A 7 -3.29 -8.71 -7.62
C LYS A 7 -3.28 -7.19 -7.44
N LEU A 8 -2.59 -6.65 -6.43
CA LEU A 8 -2.55 -5.21 -6.22
C LEU A 8 -1.43 -4.55 -7.05
N ARG A 9 -1.83 -3.68 -7.98
CA ARG A 9 -0.91 -2.91 -8.82
C ARG A 9 -0.63 -1.57 -8.14
N LEU A 10 0.34 -1.55 -7.25
CA LEU A 10 0.72 -0.35 -6.50
C LEU A 10 1.91 0.36 -7.15
N VAL A 11 1.87 1.69 -7.18
CA VAL A 11 3.01 2.51 -7.58
C VAL A 11 3.91 2.72 -6.38
N ALA A 12 5.16 2.26 -6.47
CA ALA A 12 6.18 2.57 -5.48
C ALA A 12 6.69 4.00 -5.68
N ILE A 13 6.40 4.89 -4.74
CA ILE A 13 6.88 6.28 -4.76
C ILE A 13 7.98 6.53 -3.71
N HIS A 14 8.71 5.47 -3.36
CA HIS A 14 9.88 5.47 -2.50
C HIS A 14 11.06 4.74 -3.19
N GLY A 15 12.27 4.86 -2.64
CA GLY A 15 13.45 4.18 -3.15
C GLY A 15 13.67 4.42 -4.65
N ASP A 16 13.96 3.35 -5.40
CA ASP A 16 14.19 3.41 -6.85
C ASP A 16 12.95 3.85 -7.64
N GLY A 17 11.75 3.61 -7.12
CA GLY A 17 10.50 4.07 -7.72
C GLY A 17 10.41 5.59 -7.73
N ALA A 18 10.82 6.25 -6.64
CA ALA A 18 10.90 7.71 -6.58
C ALA A 18 11.93 8.29 -7.55
N GLN A 19 13.07 7.61 -7.73
CA GLN A 19 14.09 8.02 -8.71
C GLN A 19 13.57 7.89 -10.14
N THR A 20 12.91 6.76 -10.45
CA THR A 20 12.31 6.48 -11.77
C THR A 20 11.26 7.52 -12.14
N LEU A 21 10.43 7.90 -11.17
CA LEU A 21 9.38 8.92 -11.31
C LEU A 21 9.91 10.35 -11.15
N ARG A 22 11.21 10.53 -10.88
CA ARG A 22 11.88 11.84 -10.66
C ARG A 22 11.16 12.71 -9.64
N LEU A 23 10.71 12.11 -8.54
CA LEU A 23 9.93 12.80 -7.51
C LEU A 23 10.80 13.74 -6.69
N ASN A 24 10.25 14.91 -6.35
CA ASN A 24 10.80 15.75 -5.30
C ASN A 24 10.45 15.17 -3.91
N LEU A 25 11.38 14.42 -3.32
CA LEU A 25 11.17 13.77 -2.02
C LEU A 25 11.01 14.77 -0.86
N ALA A 26 11.63 15.96 -0.96
CA ALA A 26 11.50 16.99 0.08
C ALA A 26 10.09 17.59 0.11
N GLU A 27 9.51 17.86 -1.06
CA GLU A 27 8.11 18.31 -1.16
C GLU A 27 7.13 17.20 -0.79
N LEU A 28 7.44 15.94 -1.13
CA LEU A 28 6.61 14.79 -0.75
C LEU A 28 6.55 14.59 0.77
N ALA A 29 7.67 14.81 1.46
CA ALA A 29 7.77 14.71 2.92
C ALA A 29 7.35 15.99 3.66
N GLY A 30 7.08 17.08 2.93
CA GLY A 30 6.75 18.39 3.49
C GLY A 30 5.41 18.44 4.24
N GLY A 31 5.17 19.60 4.85
CA GLY A 31 3.90 19.90 5.53
C GLY A 31 2.79 20.37 4.57
N ASP A 32 3.15 20.82 3.37
CA ASP A 32 2.20 21.17 2.32
C ASP A 32 1.77 19.91 1.55
N TYR A 33 0.47 19.75 1.35
CA TYR A 33 -0.12 18.60 0.67
C TYR A 33 -0.37 18.84 -0.82
N THR A 34 -0.09 20.04 -1.34
CA THR A 34 -0.30 20.36 -2.76
C THR A 34 0.43 19.39 -3.69
N TYR A 35 1.72 19.16 -3.43
CA TYR A 35 2.54 18.23 -4.22
C TYR A 35 2.10 16.75 -4.05
N PRO A 36 1.95 16.20 -2.83
CA PRO A 36 1.42 14.85 -2.63
C PRO A 36 0.04 14.61 -3.26
N GLN A 37 -0.87 15.60 -3.21
CA GLN A 37 -2.21 15.48 -3.80
C GLN A 37 -2.17 15.51 -5.33
N ALA A 38 -1.35 16.38 -5.93
CA ALA A 38 -1.15 16.42 -7.36
C ALA A 38 -0.56 15.09 -7.88
N LEU A 39 0.44 14.56 -7.17
CA LEU A 39 1.03 13.26 -7.47
C LEU A 39 0.00 12.12 -7.35
N ALA A 40 -0.78 12.10 -6.26
CA ALA A 40 -1.80 11.10 -6.04
C ALA A 40 -2.87 11.11 -7.15
N LYS A 41 -3.29 12.31 -7.58
CA LYS A 41 -4.21 12.50 -8.70
C LYS A 41 -3.61 12.01 -10.02
N ALA A 42 -2.35 12.36 -10.31
CA ALA A 42 -1.69 11.94 -11.54
C ALA A 42 -1.57 10.41 -11.63
N ILE A 43 -1.25 9.75 -10.50
CA ILE A 43 -1.19 8.29 -10.42
C ILE A 43 -2.60 7.68 -10.58
N HIS A 44 -3.61 8.24 -9.90
CA HIS A 44 -4.99 7.79 -10.01
C HIS A 44 -5.54 7.85 -11.45
N ASP A 45 -5.26 8.95 -12.15
CA ASP A 45 -5.78 9.23 -13.50
C ASP A 45 -4.97 8.53 -14.61
N HIS A 46 -3.89 7.83 -14.26
CA HIS A 46 -3.03 7.19 -15.23
C HIS A 46 -3.76 6.05 -15.97
N ALA A 47 -3.59 5.96 -17.29
CA ALA A 47 -4.28 5.01 -18.17
C ALA A 47 -4.06 3.53 -17.83
N SER A 48 -2.99 3.23 -17.08
CA SER A 48 -2.75 1.88 -16.59
C SER A 48 -3.59 1.50 -15.38
N GLU A 49 -4.35 2.41 -14.77
CA GLU A 49 -5.26 2.17 -13.65
C GLU A 49 -4.60 1.46 -12.45
N PRO A 50 -3.58 2.06 -11.82
CA PRO A 50 -3.00 1.50 -10.60
C PRO A 50 -4.03 1.44 -9.47
N HIS A 51 -3.91 0.45 -8.59
CA HIS A 51 -4.81 0.27 -7.45
C HIS A 51 -4.46 1.18 -6.26
N GLY A 52 -3.32 1.86 -6.30
CA GLY A 52 -2.86 2.72 -5.22
C GLY A 52 -1.38 3.03 -5.31
N MET A 53 -0.83 3.51 -4.21
CA MET A 53 0.59 3.83 -4.07
C MET A 53 1.13 3.39 -2.71
N VAL A 54 2.42 3.11 -2.67
CA VAL A 54 3.18 2.81 -1.45
C VAL A 54 4.30 3.83 -1.30
N TYR A 55 4.48 4.35 -0.08
CA TYR A 55 5.38 5.44 0.24
C TYR A 55 6.01 5.25 1.63
N ARG A 56 7.13 5.92 1.92
CA ARG A 56 7.72 5.96 3.27
C ARG A 56 6.79 6.74 4.20
N SER A 57 6.51 6.19 5.38
CA SER A 57 5.76 6.93 6.40
C SER A 57 6.56 8.16 6.84
N ARG A 58 5.86 9.26 7.12
CA ARG A 58 6.46 10.48 7.71
C ARG A 58 6.62 10.39 9.23
N PHE A 59 5.99 9.40 9.84
CA PHE A 59 5.98 9.22 11.30
C PHE A 59 6.89 8.09 11.75
N ASP A 60 7.32 7.24 10.81
CA ASP A 60 8.19 6.09 11.06
C ASP A 60 9.00 5.86 9.78
N ASP A 61 10.27 6.27 9.81
CA ASP A 61 11.15 6.21 8.64
C ASP A 61 11.38 4.77 8.17
N ASP A 62 11.23 3.77 9.04
CA ASP A 62 11.42 2.35 8.71
C ASP A 62 10.13 1.69 8.18
N ALA A 63 8.99 2.37 8.28
CA ALA A 63 7.71 1.85 7.82
C ALA A 63 7.31 2.36 6.42
N LEU A 64 6.63 1.49 5.68
CA LEU A 64 5.88 1.89 4.50
C LEU A 64 4.41 2.10 4.86
N ALA A 65 3.83 3.13 4.27
CA ALA A 65 2.40 3.39 4.26
C ALA A 65 1.84 3.16 2.85
N MET A 66 0.55 2.85 2.77
CA MET A 66 -0.14 2.69 1.50
C MET A 66 -1.43 3.50 1.44
N VAL A 67 -1.72 3.99 0.24
CA VAL A 67 -3.03 4.55 -0.12
C VAL A 67 -3.61 3.67 -1.21
N LEU A 68 -4.87 3.28 -1.04
CA LEU A 68 -5.61 2.50 -2.01
C LEU A 68 -6.71 3.35 -2.63
N PHE A 69 -6.84 3.30 -3.94
CA PHE A 69 -7.95 3.93 -4.65
C PHE A 69 -9.20 3.04 -4.60
N GLU A 70 -10.35 3.61 -4.92
CA GLU A 70 -11.64 2.94 -4.93
C GLU A 70 -11.66 1.66 -5.76
N ARG A 71 -10.94 1.63 -6.89
CA ARG A 71 -10.80 0.46 -7.76
C ARG A 71 -10.07 -0.73 -7.13
N ALA A 72 -9.36 -0.54 -6.01
CA ALA A 72 -8.77 -1.63 -5.26
C ALA A 72 -9.82 -2.46 -4.49
N LYS A 73 -11.05 -1.95 -4.34
CA LYS A 73 -12.13 -2.58 -3.54
C LYS A 73 -12.36 -4.07 -3.82
N PRO A 74 -12.35 -4.58 -5.07
CA PRO A 74 -12.53 -6.01 -5.32
C PRO A 74 -11.39 -6.88 -4.78
N HIS A 75 -10.23 -6.28 -4.50
CA HIS A 75 -8.99 -6.94 -4.07
C HIS A 75 -8.73 -6.82 -2.56
N VAL A 76 -9.56 -6.09 -1.83
CA VAL A 76 -9.35 -5.78 -0.41
C VAL A 76 -10.50 -6.33 0.41
N ARG A 77 -10.17 -7.06 1.48
CA ARG A 77 -11.13 -7.47 2.52
C ARG A 77 -10.76 -6.82 3.84
N ILE A 78 -11.69 -6.02 4.36
CA ILE A 78 -11.61 -5.45 5.70
C ILE A 78 -12.30 -6.43 6.64
N PHE A 79 -11.57 -6.93 7.64
CA PHE A 79 -12.16 -7.73 8.71
C PHE A 79 -12.55 -6.77 9.84
N PRO A 80 -13.83 -6.67 10.20
CA PRO A 80 -14.23 -5.85 11.33
C PRO A 80 -13.55 -6.36 12.59
N SER A 81 -13.01 -5.45 13.39
CA SER A 81 -12.35 -5.72 14.66
C SER A 81 -13.37 -6.18 15.71
N SER A 82 -13.81 -7.43 15.62
CA SER A 82 -14.43 -8.12 16.74
C SER A 82 -13.99 -9.58 16.72
N THR A 83 -12.82 -9.80 17.31
CA THR A 83 -12.16 -11.09 17.58
C THR A 83 -11.61 -11.79 16.33
N PRO A 84 -10.31 -12.13 16.28
CA PRO A 84 -9.80 -13.11 15.32
C PRO A 84 -10.57 -14.41 15.58
N VAL A 85 -11.53 -14.74 14.71
CA VAL A 85 -12.12 -16.09 14.71
C VAL A 85 -10.94 -17.02 14.56
N ALA A 86 -10.75 -17.89 15.56
CA ALA A 86 -9.67 -18.85 15.61
C ALA A 86 -9.44 -19.39 14.20
N LEU A 87 -8.30 -19.01 13.64
CA LEU A 87 -7.79 -19.54 12.39
C LEU A 87 -7.66 -21.04 12.63
N LEU A 88 -8.72 -21.78 12.32
CA LEU A 88 -8.78 -23.21 12.50
C LEU A 88 -7.63 -23.76 11.65
N ASN A 89 -6.62 -24.23 12.37
CA ASN A 89 -5.42 -24.91 11.93
C ASN A 89 -4.36 -23.99 11.29
N ALA A 90 -3.39 -23.59 12.11
CA ALA A 90 -2.18 -22.82 11.76
C ALA A 90 -1.37 -23.38 10.57
N LYS A 91 -1.56 -24.66 10.20
CA LYS A 91 -0.92 -25.28 9.04
C LYS A 91 -1.47 -24.73 7.71
N GLU A 92 -2.78 -24.54 7.59
CA GLU A 92 -3.41 -24.03 6.36
C GLU A 92 -3.08 -22.54 6.15
N LEU A 93 -2.96 -21.80 7.26
CA LEU A 93 -2.47 -20.43 7.25
C LEU A 93 -1.00 -20.34 6.85
N GLY A 94 -0.14 -21.24 7.34
CA GLY A 94 1.27 -21.31 6.94
C GLY A 94 1.47 -21.68 5.47
N ASP A 95 0.61 -22.53 4.91
CA ASP A 95 0.66 -22.93 3.50
C ASP A 95 0.14 -21.82 2.54
N ALA A 96 -0.77 -20.95 3.03
CA ALA A 96 -1.33 -19.80 2.29
C ALA A 96 -0.50 -18.52 2.45
N ILE A 97 0.17 -18.32 3.59
CA ILE A 97 1.13 -17.25 3.83
C ILE A 97 2.48 -17.68 3.23
N ARG A 98 2.61 -17.59 1.91
CA ARG A 98 3.94 -17.48 1.28
C ARG A 98 4.37 -16.01 1.36
N ASN A 99 4.85 -15.63 2.55
CA ASN A 99 5.43 -14.32 2.81
C ASN A 99 6.77 -14.17 2.08
N THR A 100 6.73 -13.57 0.89
CA THR A 100 7.81 -12.73 0.37
C THR A 100 7.43 -11.25 0.38
N VAL A 101 6.41 -10.85 1.13
CA VAL A 101 6.03 -9.45 1.24
C VAL A 101 5.70 -9.12 2.70
N PRO A 102 6.50 -8.28 3.38
CA PRO A 102 6.18 -7.83 4.73
C PRO A 102 4.97 -6.91 4.64
N PHE A 103 3.95 -7.07 5.48
CA PHE A 103 3.28 -6.02 6.28
C PHE A 103 2.15 -6.67 7.09
N ILE A 104 2.16 -6.46 8.40
CA ILE A 104 1.07 -6.77 9.34
C ILE A 104 0.47 -5.43 9.75
N LEU A 105 -0.86 -5.32 9.79
CA LEU A 105 -1.55 -4.26 10.51
C LEU A 105 -2.50 -4.89 11.53
N ILE A 106 -2.30 -4.47 12.79
CA ILE A 106 -3.15 -4.71 13.96
C ILE A 106 -4.51 -4.07 13.73
#